data_AF-A0A846EAZ0-F1
#
_entry.id   AF-A0A846EAZ0-F1
#
_cell.length_a   1.000
_cell.length_b   1.000
_cell.length_c   1.000
_cell.angle_alpha   90.00
_cell.angle_beta   90.00
_cell.angle_gamma   90.00
#
_symmetry.space_group_name_H-M   'P 1'
#
loop_
_entity.id
_entity.type
_entity.pdbx_description
1 polymer ?
#
loop_
_entity_poly.entity_id
_entity_poly.type
_entity_poly.pdbx_seq_one_letter_code
_entity_poly.pdbx_strand_id
1 'polypeptide(L)'
;MTSKTDLQVVVDTQWLDERLHDPKVRIVEVEMTPNHYQNAHIPGAVFWNIMTDLLLPNLRQNLDANHLEHLLSRSGITNETTVVA
;
A
#
# COMPACT_ATOMS: atom_id res chain seq x y z
N MET A 1 11.22 27.04 17.37
CA MET A 1 10.16 26.04 17.60
C MET A 1 10.04 25.24 16.32
N THR A 2 10.65 24.07 16.25
CA THR A 2 10.63 23.20 15.08
C THR A 2 9.23 22.62 14.93
N SER A 3 8.56 22.97 13.83
CA SER A 3 7.28 22.36 13.43
C SER A 3 7.54 20.89 13.13
N LYS A 4 7.08 20.02 14.04
CA LYS A 4 7.06 18.57 13.86
C LYS A 4 5.89 18.27 12.94
N THR A 5 6.15 18.24 11.63
CA THR A 5 5.19 17.77 10.62
C THR A 5 4.55 16.46 11.11
N ASP A 6 3.22 16.36 11.03
CA ASP A 6 2.40 15.29 11.62
C ASP A 6 2.96 13.87 11.39
N LEU A 7 3.70 13.36 12.36
CA LEU A 7 4.17 11.96 12.44
C LEU A 7 3.03 10.98 12.75
N GLN A 8 1.76 11.40 12.68
CA GLN A 8 0.61 10.58 13.06
C GLN A 8 0.33 9.40 12.10
N VAL A 9 1.00 9.35 10.95
CA VAL A 9 0.76 8.37 9.88
C VAL A 9 1.93 7.42 9.63
N VAL A 10 2.89 7.32 10.56
CA VAL A 10 4.00 6.36 10.50
C VAL A 10 3.85 5.35 11.64
N VAL A 11 3.90 4.07 11.31
CA VAL A 11 3.93 2.96 12.28
C VAL A 11 5.35 2.39 12.39
N ASP A 12 5.68 1.83 13.54
CA ASP A 12 6.92 1.06 13.69
C ASP A 12 6.72 -0.42 13.32
N THR A 13 7.83 -1.16 13.24
CA THR A 13 7.79 -2.58 12.85
C THR A 13 7.09 -3.46 13.88
N GLN A 14 7.12 -3.10 15.16
CA GLN A 14 6.47 -3.87 16.21
C GLN A 14 4.95 -3.74 16.11
N TRP A 15 4.44 -2.53 15.86
CA TRP A 15 3.02 -2.28 15.65
C TRP A 15 2.45 -3.15 14.52
N LEU A 16 3.22 -3.30 13.43
CA LEU A 16 2.81 -4.08 12.27
C LEU A 16 2.87 -5.59 12.57
N ASP A 17 3.92 -6.07 13.23
CA ASP A 17 4.06 -7.48 13.65
C ASP A 17 2.89 -7.92 14.54
N GLU A 18 2.49 -7.08 15.49
CA GLU A 18 1.33 -7.29 16.37
C GLU A 18 -0.01 -7.35 15.61
N ARG A 19 -0.06 -6.90 14.34
CA ARG A 19 -1.28 -6.74 13.54
C ARG A 19 -1.27 -7.49 12.21
N LEU A 20 -0.31 -8.39 11.98
CA LEU A 20 -0.22 -9.16 10.74
C LEU A 20 -1.51 -9.92 10.36
N HIS A 21 -2.34 -10.25 11.35
CA HIS A 21 -3.59 -10.99 11.18
C HIS A 21 -4.85 -10.13 11.47
N ASP A 22 -4.70 -8.82 11.67
CA ASP A 22 -5.86 -7.94 11.83
C ASP A 22 -6.59 -7.81 10.48
N PRO A 23 -7.85 -8.25 10.35
CA PRO A 23 -8.59 -8.17 9.09
C PRO A 23 -8.86 -6.73 8.63
N LYS A 24 -8.62 -5.72 9.49
CA LYS A 24 -8.74 -4.30 9.14
C LYS A 24 -7.44 -3.71 8.61
N VAL A 25 -6.31 -4.41 8.69
CA VAL A 25 -5.01 -3.92 8.20
C VAL A 25 -4.66 -4.60 6.88
N ARG A 26 -4.28 -3.81 5.88
CA ARG A 26 -3.79 -4.31 4.60
C ARG A 26 -2.40 -3.77 4.30
N ILE A 27 -1.46 -4.69 4.14
CA ILE A 27 -0.06 -4.39 3.81
C ILE A 27 0.08 -4.37 2.29
N VAL A 28 0.66 -3.31 1.75
CA VAL A 28 0.87 -3.12 0.30
C VAL A 28 2.35 -2.84 0.07
N GLU A 29 3.04 -3.73 -0.63
CA GLU A 29 4.39 -3.48 -1.11
C GLU A 29 4.32 -2.79 -2.48
N VAL A 30 5.01 -1.66 -2.63
CA VAL A 30 4.95 -0.82 -3.83
C VAL A 30 6.34 -0.74 -4.48
N GLU A 31 6.49 -1.28 -5.69
CA GLU A 31 7.76 -1.26 -6.42
C GLU A 31 7.54 -1.18 -7.95
N MET A 32 8.61 -0.94 -8.72
CA MET A 32 8.57 -0.97 -10.19
C MET A 32 8.58 -2.38 -10.78
N THR A 33 9.15 -3.36 -10.06
CA THR A 33 9.31 -4.74 -10.51
C THR A 33 8.89 -5.71 -9.42
N PRO A 34 8.40 -6.92 -9.73
CA PRO A 34 7.92 -7.86 -8.72
C PRO A 34 9.05 -8.70 -8.09
N ASN A 35 10.31 -8.52 -8.47
CA ASN A 35 11.40 -9.44 -8.14
C ASN A 35 11.63 -9.60 -6.64
N HIS A 36 11.65 -8.50 -5.88
CA HIS A 36 11.84 -8.56 -4.43
C HIS A 36 10.63 -9.17 -3.75
N TYR A 37 9.43 -8.67 -4.06
CA TYR A 37 8.17 -9.24 -3.58
C TYR A 37 8.11 -10.76 -3.83
N GLN A 38 8.38 -11.23 -5.04
CA GLN A 38 8.36 -12.67 -5.36
C GLN A 38 9.40 -13.48 -4.59
N ASN A 39 10.55 -12.89 -4.27
CA ASN A 39 11.60 -13.54 -3.49
C ASN A 39 11.24 -13.62 -2.00
N ALA A 40 10.79 -12.51 -1.41
CA ALA A 40 10.32 -12.42 -0.04
C ALA A 40 9.48 -11.16 0.18
N HIS A 41 8.40 -11.29 0.93
CA HIS A 41 7.54 -10.18 1.35
C HIS A 41 6.93 -10.48 2.71
N ILE A 42 6.38 -9.45 3.36
CA ILE A 42 5.65 -9.61 4.63
C ILE A 42 4.43 -10.53 4.39
N PRO A 43 4.16 -11.52 5.26
CA PRO A 43 3.01 -12.39 5.11
C PRO A 43 1.70 -11.62 4.94
N GLY A 44 0.95 -11.98 3.91
CA GLY A 44 -0.33 -11.35 3.59
C GLY A 44 -0.21 -10.00 2.86
N ALA A 45 0.98 -9.48 2.57
CA ALA A 45 1.12 -8.28 1.73
C ALA A 45 0.57 -8.51 0.31
N VAL A 46 0.19 -7.42 -0.36
CA VAL A 46 -0.08 -7.41 -1.81
C VAL A 46 0.92 -6.53 -2.52
N PHE A 47 1.18 -6.83 -3.79
CA PHE A 47 2.06 -6.05 -4.62
C PHE A 47 1.29 -5.05 -5.49
N TRP A 48 1.70 -3.79 -5.46
CA TRP A 48 1.30 -2.77 -6.43
C TRP A 48 2.49 -2.35 -7.28
N ASN A 49 2.32 -2.44 -8.60
CA ASN A 49 3.35 -1.99 -9.53
C ASN A 49 3.21 -0.48 -9.80
N ILE A 50 4.24 0.31 -9.51
CA ILE A 50 4.21 1.77 -9.71
C ILE A 50 3.84 2.13 -11.16
N MET A 51 4.44 1.45 -12.12
CA MET A 51 4.35 1.82 -13.54
C MET A 51 3.00 1.45 -14.15
N THR A 52 2.39 0.34 -13.73
CA THR A 52 1.15 -0.16 -14.34
C THR A 52 -0.09 0.08 -13.48
N ASP A 53 0.06 0.19 -12.16
CA ASP A 53 -1.07 0.32 -11.24
C ASP A 53 -1.28 1.76 -10.76
N LEU A 54 -0.23 2.57 -10.68
CA LEU A 54 -0.32 3.90 -10.05
C LEU A 54 -0.12 5.05 -11.04
N LEU A 55 0.51 4.80 -12.18
CA LEU A 55 0.85 5.82 -13.16
C LEU A 55 0.17 5.59 -14.51
N LEU A 56 -0.03 6.68 -15.23
CA LEU A 56 -0.36 6.70 -16.66
C LEU A 56 0.94 6.56 -17.49
N PRO A 57 0.85 6.26 -18.81
CA PRO A 57 2.03 6.15 -19.68
C PRO A 57 2.92 7.40 -19.73
N ASN A 58 2.37 8.56 -19.39
CA ASN A 58 3.10 9.84 -19.30
C ASN A 58 3.64 10.13 -17.89
N LEU A 59 3.66 9.14 -17.00
CA LEU A 59 4.17 9.20 -15.63
C LEU A 59 3.40 10.11 -14.67
N ARG A 60 2.20 10.57 -15.05
CA ARG A 60 1.27 11.21 -14.11
C ARG A 60 0.57 10.14 -13.28
N GLN A 61 0.19 10.48 -12.05
CA GLN A 61 -0.64 9.62 -11.22
C GLN A 61 -1.97 9.32 -11.91
N ASN A 62 -2.38 8.06 -11.90
CA ASN A 62 -3.69 7.65 -12.39
C ASN A 62 -4.71 7.81 -11.26
N LEU A 63 -5.40 8.95 -11.25
CA LEU A 63 -6.43 9.29 -10.26
C LEU A 63 -7.86 9.03 -10.78
N ASP A 64 -8.01 8.25 -11.84
CA ASP A 64 -9.33 7.83 -12.32
C ASP A 64 -10.04 6.98 -11.25
N ALA A 65 -11.28 7.34 -10.94
CA ALA A 65 -12.03 6.72 -9.86
C ALA A 65 -12.28 5.22 -10.12
N ASN A 66 -12.66 4.84 -11.36
CA ASN A 66 -12.92 3.44 -11.70
C ASN A 66 -11.63 2.62 -11.60
N HIS A 67 -10.50 3.17 -12.06
CA HIS A 67 -9.20 2.53 -11.94
C HIS A 67 -8.82 2.29 -10.47
N LEU A 68 -8.96 3.30 -9.62
CA LEU A 68 -8.68 3.18 -8.19
C LEU A 68 -9.64 2.19 -7.51
N GLU A 69 -10.92 2.22 -7.82
CA GLU A 69 -11.90 1.25 -7.30
C GLU A 69 -11.50 -0.19 -7.67
N HIS A 70 -11.10 -0.43 -8.92
CA HIS A 70 -10.62 -1.74 -9.35
C HIS A 70 -9.32 -2.16 -8.64
N LEU A 71 -8.37 -1.24 -8.45
CA LEU A 71 -7.12 -1.48 -7.73
C LEU A 71 -7.36 -1.83 -6.26
N LEU A 72 -8.20 -1.06 -5.58
CA LEU A 72 -8.54 -1.29 -4.17
C LEU A 72 -9.33 -2.60 -4.00
N SER A 73 -10.33 -2.83 -4.86
CA SER A 73 -11.17 -4.02 -4.83
C SER A 73 -10.37 -5.31 -5.00
N ARG A 74 -9.51 -5.39 -6.04
CA ARG A 74 -8.67 -6.59 -6.26
C ARG A 74 -7.62 -6.80 -5.15
N SER A 75 -7.31 -5.74 -4.41
CA SER A 75 -6.36 -5.77 -3.29
C SER A 75 -7.02 -6.15 -1.95
N GLY A 76 -8.36 -6.26 -1.92
CA GLY A 76 -9.12 -6.51 -0.70
C GLY A 76 -9.20 -5.30 0.24
N ILE A 77 -9.10 -4.09 -0.31
CA ILE A 77 -9.14 -2.84 0.46
C ILE A 77 -10.56 -2.26 0.38
N THR A 78 -11.13 -2.01 1.55
CA THR A 78 -12.43 -1.35 1.75
C THR A 78 -12.21 0.06 2.32
N ASN A 79 -13.27 0.86 2.43
CA ASN A 79 -13.18 2.20 3.01
C ASN A 79 -12.78 2.19 4.49
N GLU A 80 -12.99 1.06 5.18
CA GLU A 80 -12.67 0.87 6.59
C GLU A 80 -11.28 0.23 6.81
N THR A 81 -10.58 -0.13 5.73
CA THR A 81 -9.27 -0.77 5.79
C THR A 81 -8.18 0.27 6.09
N THR A 82 -7.36 -0.01 7.10
CA THR A 82 -6.09 0.70 7.33
C THR A 82 -5.04 0.14 6.37
N VAL A 83 -4.55 0.97 5.46
CA VAL A 83 -3.50 0.59 4.50
C VAL A 83 -2.14 0.98 5.06
N VAL A 84 -1.20 0.04 5.05
CA VAL A 84 0.21 0.26 5.38
C VAL A 84 1.03 -0.07 4.14
N ALA A 85 1.81 0.88 3.65
CA ALA A 85 2.57 0.78 2.41
C ALA A 85 3.96 1.39 2.54
#